data_AF-A0A1G5WX39-F1
#
_entry.id   AF-A0A1G5WX39-F1
#
_cell.length_a   1.000
_cell.length_b   1.000
_cell.length_c   1.000
_cell.angle_alpha   90.00
_cell.angle_beta   90.00
_cell.angle_gamma   90.00
#
_symmetry.space_group_name_H-M   'P 1'
#
loop_
_entity.id
_entity.type
_entity.pdbx_description
1 polymer ?
#
loop_
_entity_poly.entity_id
_entity_poly.type
_entity_poly.pdbx_seq_one_letter_code
_entity_poly.pdbx_strand_id
1 'polypeptide(L)'
;MPEPLLTARPNPGVKPMTPLATKPLPENIGVATKFRDFADLLDSQGADGFRARAYRRAADVVSRLERPLGEILAKEGRDGLIALPAIGTGLAGAIAEMVATGRWSQLERLRGDMEPEALFRSIPGIGPRYAHSLAEDGQLETLEDLENALHSGALHIKGIGHRRKEMLGAALAERLGRARLSTTPQPQPLPPVSMLLDVDRMYREKAAAGVLRKIAPKRFNPKGEAWLPVLHARHDNWHFTAFFSNTRLAHELARTSDWVVIYFQAEGQPEGRCTVVTETRGPMAGKRVVRGREDEQQLKEPV
;
A
#
# COMPACT_ATOMS: atom_id res chain seq x y z
N MET A 1 26.59 69.59 48.63
CA MET A 1 25.61 68.52 48.89
C MET A 1 25.18 67.95 47.54
N PRO A 2 25.65 66.77 47.12
CA PRO A 2 25.17 66.08 45.91
C PRO A 2 24.11 65.02 46.24
N GLU A 3 23.16 64.82 45.32
CA GLU A 3 22.07 63.83 45.37
C GLU A 3 22.58 62.37 45.39
N PRO A 4 21.86 61.42 46.02
CA PRO A 4 22.30 60.03 46.08
C PRO A 4 21.95 59.23 44.83
N LEU A 5 22.91 58.42 44.37
CA LEU A 5 22.76 57.41 43.32
C LEU A 5 21.68 56.38 43.67
N LEU A 6 20.73 56.20 42.76
CA LEU A 6 19.74 55.12 42.78
C LEU A 6 20.44 53.79 42.43
N THR A 7 20.69 52.94 43.42
CA THR A 7 21.11 51.54 43.22
C THR A 7 19.98 50.73 42.57
N ALA A 8 20.17 50.33 41.31
CA ALA A 8 19.30 49.38 40.62
C ALA A 8 19.41 47.99 41.27
N ARG A 9 18.27 47.41 41.64
CA ARG A 9 18.18 46.03 42.18
C ARG A 9 18.38 45.01 41.05
N PRO A 10 19.05 43.87 41.29
CA PRO A 10 19.13 42.79 40.31
C PRO A 10 17.77 42.11 40.13
N ASN A 11 17.40 41.92 38.86
CA ASN A 11 16.17 41.25 38.43
C ASN A 11 16.25 39.73 38.76
N PRO A 12 15.36 39.16 39.58
CA PRO A 12 15.47 37.75 39.93
C PRO A 12 14.85 36.86 38.84
N GLY A 13 15.70 36.09 38.16
CA GLY A 13 15.36 34.77 37.67
C GLY A 13 14.44 34.68 36.45
N VAL A 14 15.01 34.88 35.25
CA VAL A 14 14.53 34.12 34.08
C VAL A 14 15.18 32.75 34.16
N LYS A 15 14.45 31.76 34.70
CA LYS A 15 14.84 30.35 34.55
C LYS A 15 14.85 30.03 33.04
N PRO A 16 15.88 29.36 32.51
CA PRO A 16 15.80 28.84 31.15
C PRO A 16 14.60 27.90 31.07
N MET A 17 13.65 28.20 30.16
CA MET A 17 12.61 27.26 29.77
C MET A 17 13.30 26.05 29.14
N THR A 18 13.48 25.00 29.93
CA THR A 18 13.70 23.66 29.40
C THR A 18 12.65 23.41 28.32
N PRO A 19 13.02 23.03 27.09
CA PRO A 19 12.02 22.64 26.11
C PRO A 19 11.23 21.50 26.74
N LEU A 20 9.94 21.74 26.99
CA LEU A 20 9.04 20.72 27.49
C LEU A 20 9.07 19.62 26.44
N ALA A 21 9.69 18.47 26.76
CA ALA A 21 9.75 17.34 25.86
C ALA A 21 8.31 16.96 25.51
N THR A 22 7.87 17.33 24.32
CA THR A 22 6.55 17.02 23.78
C THR A 22 6.46 15.49 23.77
N LYS A 23 5.57 14.94 24.60
CA LYS A 23 5.36 13.49 24.68
C LYS A 23 5.06 13.00 23.26
N PRO A 24 5.81 12.00 22.76
CA PRO A 24 5.61 11.55 21.39
C PRO A 24 4.19 11.03 21.21
N LEU A 25 3.55 11.44 20.12
CA LEU A 25 2.15 11.12 19.84
C LEU A 25 2.03 9.61 19.53
N PRO A 26 1.20 8.84 20.29
CA PRO A 26 1.11 7.39 20.11
C PRO A 26 0.78 6.95 18.68
N GLU A 27 -0.07 7.71 17.98
CA GLU A 27 -0.42 7.49 16.57
C GLU A 27 0.82 7.58 15.66
N ASN A 28 1.55 8.70 15.74
CA ASN A 28 2.75 8.95 14.93
C ASN A 28 3.82 7.88 15.21
N ILE A 29 4.01 7.51 16.48
CA ILE A 29 4.92 6.44 16.86
C ILE A 29 4.48 5.09 16.29
N GLY A 30 3.18 4.79 16.29
CA GLY A 30 2.62 3.58 15.68
C GLY A 30 2.92 3.50 14.18
N VAL A 31 2.69 4.60 13.45
CA VAL A 31 3.00 4.70 12.02
C VAL A 31 4.50 4.58 11.75
N ALA A 32 5.34 5.30 12.50
CA ALA A 32 6.79 5.24 12.35
C ALA A 32 7.34 3.84 12.63
N THR A 33 6.79 3.14 13.63
CA THR A 33 7.15 1.75 13.94
C THR A 33 6.85 0.84 12.75
N LYS A 34 5.66 0.94 12.17
CA LYS A 34 5.29 0.14 10.99
C LYS A 34 6.20 0.42 9.78
N PHE A 35 6.61 1.66 9.57
CA PHE A 35 7.58 1.97 8.51
C PHE A 35 8.97 1.36 8.77
N ARG A 36 9.45 1.34 10.02
CA ARG A 36 10.70 0.66 10.37
C ARG A 36 10.58 -0.85 10.17
N ASP A 37 9.51 -1.44 10.67
CA ASP A 37 9.20 -2.86 10.49
C ASP A 37 9.21 -3.28 9.01
N PHE A 38 8.64 -2.45 8.14
CA PHE A 38 8.62 -2.71 6.70
C PHE A 38 10.00 -2.55 6.05
N ALA A 39 10.77 -1.56 6.47
CA ALA A 39 12.15 -1.40 5.99
C ALA A 39 13.01 -2.62 6.36
N ASP A 40 12.89 -3.12 7.59
CA ASP A 40 13.63 -4.29 8.06
C ASP A 40 13.16 -5.56 7.34
N LEU A 41 11.85 -5.67 7.07
CA LEU A 41 11.29 -6.77 6.28
C LEU A 41 11.85 -6.78 4.85
N LEU A 42 11.87 -5.63 4.16
CA LEU A 42 12.44 -5.51 2.82
C LEU A 42 13.92 -5.90 2.78
N ASP A 43 14.71 -5.47 3.76
CA ASP A 43 16.12 -5.84 3.85
C ASP A 43 16.28 -7.34 4.07
N SER A 44 15.48 -7.94 4.97
CA SER A 44 15.51 -9.39 5.23
C SER A 44 15.12 -10.24 4.01
N GLN A 45 14.28 -9.68 3.13
CA GLN A 45 13.82 -10.29 1.89
C GLN A 45 14.75 -10.01 0.69
N GLY A 46 15.84 -9.27 0.89
CA GLY A 46 16.85 -9.02 -0.14
C GLY A 46 16.43 -7.98 -1.18
N ALA A 47 15.60 -7.01 -0.81
CA ALA A 47 15.33 -5.84 -1.66
C ALA A 47 16.60 -4.98 -1.85
N ASP A 48 16.59 -4.08 -2.85
CA ASP A 48 17.73 -3.24 -3.25
C ASP A 48 18.14 -2.13 -2.24
N GLY A 49 17.51 -2.10 -1.06
CA GLY A 49 17.75 -1.17 0.03
C GLY A 49 17.28 0.28 -0.21
N PHE A 50 16.96 0.68 -1.46
CA PHE A 50 16.49 2.04 -1.74
C PHE A 50 15.14 2.29 -1.06
N ARG A 51 14.19 1.35 -1.24
CA ARG A 51 12.89 1.39 -0.59
C ARG A 51 13.03 1.42 0.94
N ALA A 52 13.84 0.51 1.51
CA ALA A 52 14.05 0.44 2.95
C ALA A 52 14.56 1.78 3.52
N ARG A 53 15.52 2.44 2.85
CA ARG A 53 16.00 3.79 3.24
C ARG A 53 14.89 4.85 3.15
N ALA A 54 14.02 4.80 2.15
CA ALA A 54 12.90 5.73 2.04
C ALA A 54 11.92 5.59 3.22
N TYR A 55 11.53 4.36 3.59
CA TYR A 55 10.65 4.12 4.75
C TYR A 55 11.31 4.51 6.08
N ARG A 56 12.62 4.28 6.25
CA ARG A 56 13.35 4.75 7.45
C ARG A 56 13.34 6.27 7.57
N ARG A 57 13.62 6.99 6.48
CA ARG A 57 13.54 8.47 6.44
C ARG A 57 12.12 8.95 6.78
N ALA A 58 11.11 8.32 6.21
CA ALA A 58 9.71 8.64 6.51
C ALA A 58 9.38 8.39 8.00
N ALA A 59 9.83 7.27 8.57
CA ALA A 59 9.64 6.96 9.98
C ALA A 59 10.27 8.01 10.91
N ASP A 60 11.47 8.49 10.58
CA ASP A 60 12.17 9.52 11.36
C ASP A 60 11.42 10.85 11.32
N VAL A 61 10.97 11.28 10.14
CA VAL A 61 10.14 12.48 9.99
C VAL A 61 8.86 12.35 10.80
N VAL A 62 8.09 11.27 10.58
CA VAL A 62 6.80 11.05 11.25
C VAL A 62 6.93 11.01 12.78
N SER A 63 7.96 10.33 13.30
CA SER A 63 8.13 10.18 14.75
C SER A 63 8.45 11.49 15.50
N ARG A 64 8.93 12.51 14.77
CA ARG A 64 9.28 13.83 15.31
C ARG A 64 8.18 14.88 15.12
N LEU A 65 7.10 14.54 14.43
CA LEU A 65 5.98 15.47 14.23
C LEU A 65 5.28 15.75 15.55
N GLU A 66 5.13 17.04 15.87
CA GLU A 66 4.37 17.52 17.03
C GLU A 66 2.85 17.53 16.80
N ARG A 67 2.44 17.44 15.54
CA ARG A 67 1.03 17.35 15.12
C ARG A 67 0.63 15.89 14.84
N PRO A 68 -0.55 15.43 15.28
CA PRO A 68 -1.06 14.11 14.91
C PRO A 68 -1.26 13.98 13.39
N LEU A 69 -0.91 12.84 12.81
CA LEU A 69 -1.11 12.57 11.39
C LEU A 69 -2.59 12.60 11.01
N GLY A 70 -3.48 12.11 11.88
CA GLY A 70 -4.92 12.17 11.68
C GLY A 70 -5.47 13.59 11.64
N GLU A 71 -4.86 14.52 12.37
CA GLU A 71 -5.23 15.94 12.30
C GLU A 71 -4.82 16.56 10.96
N ILE A 72 -3.60 16.28 10.50
CA ILE A 72 -3.12 16.73 9.19
C ILE A 72 -4.03 16.18 8.09
N LEU A 73 -4.33 14.88 8.12
CA LEU A 73 -5.20 14.23 7.15
C LEU A 73 -6.62 14.82 7.15
N ALA A 74 -7.21 15.09 8.31
CA ALA A 74 -8.56 15.64 8.40
C ALA A 74 -8.67 17.11 7.93
N LYS A 75 -7.64 17.92 8.18
CA LYS A 75 -7.62 19.36 7.85
C LYS A 75 -7.08 19.65 6.45
N GLU A 76 -6.05 18.93 6.02
CA GLU A 76 -5.25 19.24 4.84
C GLU A 76 -5.31 18.11 3.80
N GLY A 77 -5.94 16.98 4.13
CA GLY A 77 -6.02 15.82 3.24
C GLY A 77 -4.65 15.15 3.02
N ARG A 78 -4.55 14.35 1.95
CA ARG A 78 -3.29 13.72 1.55
C ARG A 78 -2.21 14.75 1.14
N ASP A 79 -2.60 15.92 0.65
CA ASP A 79 -1.65 16.95 0.23
C ASP A 79 -0.85 17.51 1.42
N GLY A 80 -1.49 17.68 2.59
CA GLY A 80 -0.79 18.05 3.81
C GLY A 80 0.24 17.00 4.25
N LEU A 81 -0.04 15.71 4.01
CA LEU A 81 0.94 14.65 4.24
C LEU A 81 2.07 14.68 3.21
N ILE A 82 1.77 14.90 1.93
CA ILE A 82 2.76 15.00 0.84
C ILE A 82 3.69 16.21 1.04
N ALA A 83 3.21 17.28 1.65
CA ALA A 83 4.01 18.45 1.99
C ALA A 83 5.09 18.15 3.06
N LEU A 84 4.99 17.03 3.78
CA LEU A 84 5.98 16.64 4.78
C LEU A 84 7.28 16.17 4.11
N PRO A 85 8.46 16.53 4.66
CA PRO A 85 9.73 16.06 4.12
C PRO A 85 9.79 14.54 3.99
N ALA A 86 10.34 14.05 2.88
CA ALA A 86 10.49 12.63 2.58
C ALA A 86 9.17 11.82 2.46
N ILE A 87 8.00 12.47 2.43
CA ILE A 87 6.69 11.81 2.25
C ILE A 87 6.17 12.08 0.82
N GLY A 88 6.29 11.09 -0.06
CA GLY A 88 5.65 11.11 -1.39
C GLY A 88 4.21 10.59 -1.35
N THR A 89 3.51 10.59 -2.49
CA THR A 89 2.08 10.21 -2.53
C THR A 89 1.83 8.77 -2.06
N GLY A 90 2.74 7.83 -2.36
CA GLY A 90 2.63 6.45 -1.88
C GLY A 90 2.76 6.34 -0.36
N LEU A 91 3.66 7.11 0.25
CA LEU A 91 3.82 7.15 1.71
C LEU A 91 2.64 7.86 2.38
N ALA A 92 2.13 8.95 1.78
CA ALA A 92 0.92 9.62 2.24
C ALA A 92 -0.30 8.69 2.17
N GLY A 93 -0.41 7.87 1.13
CA GLY A 93 -1.42 6.82 1.01
C GLY A 93 -1.32 5.79 2.14
N ALA A 94 -0.11 5.26 2.38
CA ALA A 94 0.12 4.32 3.49
C ALA A 94 -0.20 4.93 4.87
N ILE A 95 0.16 6.20 5.09
CA ILE A 95 -0.20 6.93 6.31
C ILE A 95 -1.72 7.03 6.44
N ALA A 96 -2.42 7.45 5.39
CA ALA A 96 -3.86 7.59 5.41
C ALA A 96 -4.56 6.25 5.70
N GLU A 97 -4.11 5.14 5.09
CA GLU A 97 -4.63 3.80 5.38
C GLU A 97 -4.43 3.43 6.86
N MET A 98 -3.23 3.65 7.40
CA MET A 98 -2.89 3.34 8.79
C MET A 98 -3.69 4.17 9.79
N VAL A 99 -3.86 5.46 9.55
CA VAL A 99 -4.66 6.35 10.39
C VAL A 99 -6.13 5.93 10.35
N ALA A 100 -6.67 5.62 9.17
CA ALA A 100 -8.09 5.33 9.01
C ALA A 100 -8.51 3.93 9.50
N THR A 101 -7.60 2.96 9.46
CA THR A 101 -7.93 1.54 9.69
C THR A 101 -7.13 0.89 10.82
N GLY A 102 -6.01 1.50 11.23
CA GLY A 102 -5.03 0.86 12.11
C GLY A 102 -4.25 -0.27 11.42
N ARG A 103 -4.43 -0.49 10.11
CA ARG A 103 -3.83 -1.57 9.31
C ARG A 103 -3.00 -1.01 8.16
N TRP A 104 -2.12 -1.83 7.59
CA TRP A 104 -1.36 -1.45 6.40
C TRP A 104 -1.19 -2.67 5.50
N SER A 105 -1.94 -2.69 4.40
CA SER A 105 -2.06 -3.84 3.52
C SER A 105 -0.71 -4.35 3.00
N GLN A 106 0.20 -3.44 2.64
CA GLN A 106 1.49 -3.79 2.08
C GLN A 106 2.38 -4.55 3.08
N LEU A 107 2.42 -4.11 4.34
CA LEU A 107 3.18 -4.77 5.40
C LEU A 107 2.55 -6.11 5.79
N GLU A 108 1.23 -6.14 5.97
CA GLU A 108 0.51 -7.38 6.32
C GLU A 108 0.69 -8.44 5.24
N ARG A 109 0.64 -8.05 3.96
CA ARG A 109 0.90 -8.94 2.81
C ARG A 109 2.27 -9.59 2.91
N LEU A 110 3.33 -8.81 3.10
CA LEU A 110 4.69 -9.33 3.16
C LEU A 110 4.98 -10.10 4.45
N ARG A 111 4.21 -9.90 5.51
CA ARG A 111 4.23 -10.75 6.72
C ARG A 111 3.43 -12.05 6.54
N GLY A 112 2.58 -12.13 5.52
CA GLY A 112 1.64 -13.24 5.34
C GLY A 112 0.36 -13.11 6.16
N ASP A 113 0.13 -11.95 6.79
CA ASP A 113 -0.98 -11.68 7.71
C ASP A 113 -2.21 -11.06 7.03
N MET A 114 -2.18 -10.87 5.71
CA MET A 114 -3.21 -10.12 5.00
C MET A 114 -4.56 -10.84 4.99
N GLU A 115 -5.57 -10.13 5.49
CA GLU A 115 -6.97 -10.57 5.56
C GLU A 115 -7.88 -9.50 4.91
N PRO A 116 -8.04 -9.54 3.57
CA PRO A 116 -8.80 -8.53 2.82
C PRO A 116 -10.23 -8.34 3.31
N GLU A 117 -10.91 -9.45 3.62
CA GLU A 117 -12.29 -9.38 4.11
C GLU A 117 -12.39 -8.59 5.42
N ALA A 118 -11.43 -8.76 6.33
CA ALA A 118 -11.39 -8.01 7.58
C ALA A 118 -11.12 -6.52 7.33
N LEU A 119 -10.29 -6.19 6.33
CA LEU A 119 -10.06 -4.79 5.92
C LEU A 119 -11.34 -4.17 5.34
N PHE A 120 -12.03 -4.86 4.43
CA PHE A 120 -13.27 -4.35 3.83
C PHE A 120 -14.42 -4.24 4.85
N ARG A 121 -14.50 -5.15 5.82
CA ARG A 121 -15.47 -5.04 6.93
C ARG A 121 -15.25 -3.81 7.82
N SER A 122 -14.09 -3.17 7.74
CA SER A 122 -13.87 -1.90 8.44
C SER A 122 -14.67 -0.75 7.81
N ILE A 123 -15.16 -0.89 6.57
CA ILE A 123 -15.97 0.12 5.90
C ILE A 123 -17.42 0.04 6.43
N PRO A 124 -17.99 1.15 6.93
CA PRO A 124 -19.38 1.19 7.35
C PRO A 124 -20.33 0.68 6.26
N GLY A 125 -21.27 -0.20 6.64
CA GLY A 125 -22.24 -0.79 5.70
C GLY A 125 -21.75 -2.02 4.93
N ILE A 126 -20.50 -2.45 5.14
CA ILE A 126 -19.93 -3.65 4.51
C ILE A 126 -19.91 -4.83 5.50
N GLY A 127 -20.91 -5.69 5.37
CA GLY A 127 -20.99 -6.95 6.12
C GLY A 127 -20.16 -8.08 5.51
N PRO A 128 -20.07 -9.25 6.18
CA PRO A 128 -19.22 -10.38 5.79
C PRO A 128 -19.42 -10.84 4.34
N ARG A 129 -20.68 -10.93 3.88
CA ARG A 129 -21.00 -11.35 2.50
C ARG A 129 -20.41 -10.41 1.44
N TYR A 130 -20.51 -9.11 1.68
CA TYR A 130 -19.98 -8.11 0.74
C TYR A 130 -18.46 -8.07 0.79
N ALA A 131 -17.87 -8.11 1.99
CA ALA A 131 -16.43 -8.19 2.14
C ALA A 131 -15.84 -9.42 1.42
N HIS A 132 -16.53 -10.56 1.51
CA HIS A 132 -16.17 -11.77 0.79
C HIS A 132 -16.24 -11.59 -0.73
N SER A 133 -17.35 -11.07 -1.26
CA SER A 133 -17.45 -10.81 -2.71
C SER A 133 -16.44 -9.77 -3.22
N LEU A 134 -16.13 -8.73 -2.44
CA LEU A 134 -15.08 -7.77 -2.79
C LEU A 134 -13.71 -8.47 -2.88
N ALA A 135 -13.38 -9.32 -1.90
CA ALA A 135 -12.12 -10.02 -1.84
C ALA A 135 -11.97 -11.09 -2.92
N GLU A 136 -13.02 -11.87 -3.18
CA GLU A 136 -12.95 -13.05 -4.03
C GLU A 136 -13.42 -12.75 -5.45
N ASP A 137 -14.63 -12.22 -5.62
CA ASP A 137 -15.20 -11.94 -6.95
C ASP A 137 -14.51 -10.71 -7.59
N GLY A 138 -14.29 -9.66 -6.79
CA GLY A 138 -13.55 -8.47 -7.21
C GLY A 138 -12.04 -8.67 -7.20
N GLN A 139 -11.55 -9.77 -6.65
CA GLN A 139 -10.14 -10.05 -6.40
C GLN A 139 -9.42 -8.90 -5.67
N LEU A 140 -10.12 -8.10 -4.84
CA LEU A 140 -9.59 -6.90 -4.19
C LEU A 140 -8.87 -7.23 -2.88
N GLU A 141 -7.81 -6.50 -2.56
CA GLU A 141 -7.07 -6.74 -1.31
C GLU A 141 -6.88 -5.49 -0.44
N THR A 142 -6.87 -4.31 -1.05
CA THR A 142 -6.63 -3.04 -0.36
C THR A 142 -7.81 -2.07 -0.54
N LEU A 143 -7.88 -1.03 0.30
CA LEU A 143 -8.88 0.02 0.14
C LEU A 143 -8.64 0.83 -1.13
N GLU A 144 -7.38 1.03 -1.51
CA GLU A 144 -6.96 1.66 -2.77
C GLU A 144 -7.40 0.85 -3.99
N ASP A 145 -7.32 -0.49 -3.95
CA ASP A 145 -7.83 -1.33 -5.03
C ASP A 145 -9.33 -1.11 -5.24
N LEU A 146 -10.08 -1.07 -4.13
CA LEU A 146 -11.51 -0.83 -4.16
C LEU A 146 -11.83 0.57 -4.68
N GLU A 147 -11.09 1.58 -4.23
CA GLU A 147 -11.19 2.95 -4.73
C GLU A 147 -10.98 2.97 -6.25
N ASN A 148 -9.88 2.40 -6.74
CA ASN A 148 -9.54 2.35 -8.16
C ASN A 148 -10.61 1.60 -8.98
N ALA A 149 -11.11 0.46 -8.49
CA ALA A 149 -12.12 -0.33 -9.18
C ALA A 149 -13.49 0.36 -9.25
N LEU A 150 -13.83 1.18 -8.25
CA LEU A 150 -15.03 2.01 -8.25
C LEU A 150 -14.90 3.14 -9.28
N HIS A 151 -13.75 3.82 -9.31
CA HIS A 151 -13.51 4.95 -10.21
C HIS A 151 -13.42 4.53 -11.68
N SER A 152 -12.75 3.42 -11.99
CA SER A 152 -12.63 2.92 -13.36
C SER A 152 -13.92 2.28 -13.88
N GLY A 153 -14.92 2.11 -13.02
CA GLY A 153 -16.12 1.34 -13.33
C GLY A 153 -15.89 -0.17 -13.42
N ALA A 154 -14.67 -0.66 -13.20
CA ALA A 154 -14.31 -2.07 -13.33
C ALA A 154 -14.99 -2.97 -12.28
N LEU A 155 -15.48 -2.42 -11.18
CA LEU A 155 -16.13 -3.19 -10.12
C LEU A 155 -17.50 -3.74 -10.56
N HIS A 156 -17.55 -5.00 -10.98
CA HIS A 156 -18.78 -5.69 -11.38
C HIS A 156 -19.06 -6.89 -10.46
N ILE A 157 -19.79 -6.65 -9.38
CA ILE A 157 -20.11 -7.67 -8.38
C ILE A 157 -21.62 -7.76 -8.20
N LYS A 158 -22.15 -8.99 -8.28
CA LYS A 158 -23.57 -9.26 -8.09
C LYS A 158 -24.03 -8.78 -6.72
N GLY A 159 -25.03 -7.90 -6.69
CA GLY A 159 -25.57 -7.32 -5.45
C GLY A 159 -24.90 -6.02 -4.97
N ILE A 160 -23.87 -5.52 -5.67
CA ILE A 160 -23.31 -4.18 -5.47
C ILE A 160 -23.77 -3.28 -6.63
N GLY A 161 -24.95 -2.70 -6.48
CA GLY A 161 -25.52 -1.72 -7.44
C GLY A 161 -24.97 -0.30 -7.25
N HIS A 162 -25.38 0.60 -8.13
CA HIS A 162 -24.93 2.01 -8.19
C HIS A 162 -24.92 2.70 -6.82
N ARG A 163 -26.05 2.68 -6.11
CA ARG A 163 -26.20 3.32 -4.79
C ARG A 163 -25.16 2.85 -3.76
N ARG A 164 -24.77 1.56 -3.83
CA ARG A 164 -23.77 1.00 -2.93
C ARG A 164 -22.36 1.38 -3.36
N LYS A 165 -22.10 1.47 -4.67
CA LYS A 165 -20.84 2.00 -5.21
C LYS A 165 -20.62 3.46 -4.78
N GLU A 166 -21.67 4.28 -4.81
CA GLU A 166 -21.62 5.67 -4.32
C GLU A 166 -21.33 5.74 -2.82
N MET A 167 -22.02 4.93 -2.00
CA MET A 167 -21.75 4.84 -0.56
C MET A 167 -20.31 4.42 -0.26
N LEU A 168 -19.81 3.41 -0.99
CA LEU A 168 -18.42 2.97 -0.88
C LEU A 168 -17.43 4.08 -1.26
N GLY A 169 -17.68 4.76 -2.39
CA GLY A 169 -16.86 5.88 -2.85
C GLY A 169 -16.78 7.01 -1.82
N ALA A 170 -17.92 7.41 -1.25
CA ALA A 170 -17.97 8.43 -0.21
C ALA A 170 -17.20 8.02 1.06
N ALA A 171 -17.41 6.78 1.54
CA ALA A 171 -16.72 6.27 2.72
C ALA A 171 -15.21 6.17 2.52
N LEU A 172 -14.75 5.78 1.32
CA LEU A 172 -13.34 5.73 0.98
C LEU A 172 -12.75 7.13 0.84
N ALA A 173 -13.44 8.06 0.20
CA ALA A 173 -12.96 9.44 0.05
C ALA A 173 -12.75 10.13 1.41
N GLU A 174 -13.64 9.89 2.37
CA GLU A 174 -13.47 10.37 3.75
C GLU A 174 -12.27 9.72 4.44
N ARG A 175 -12.21 8.39 4.46
CA ARG A 175 -11.18 7.64 5.19
C ARG A 175 -9.79 7.80 4.60
N LEU A 176 -9.69 7.85 3.28
CA LEU A 176 -8.42 8.03 2.57
C LEU A 176 -8.02 9.51 2.47
N GLY A 177 -8.81 10.45 3.04
CA GLY A 177 -8.49 11.87 3.07
C GLY A 177 -8.51 12.53 1.69
N ARG A 178 -9.36 12.04 0.78
CA ARG A 178 -9.61 12.64 -0.55
C ARG A 178 -10.80 13.60 -0.56
N ALA A 179 -11.54 13.71 0.54
CA ALA A 179 -12.78 14.48 0.66
C ALA A 179 -12.69 16.00 0.36
N ARG A 180 -11.51 16.55 0.02
CA ARG A 180 -11.33 17.98 -0.28
C ARG A 180 -10.82 18.30 -1.69
N LEU A 181 -10.61 17.33 -2.58
CA LEU A 181 -10.08 17.60 -3.91
C LEU A 181 -11.05 17.21 -5.02
N SER A 182 -11.60 18.25 -5.66
CA SER A 182 -11.94 18.20 -7.08
C SER A 182 -10.62 18.21 -7.86
N THR A 183 -9.99 17.05 -7.99
CA THR A 183 -8.92 16.84 -8.96
C THR A 183 -9.31 15.67 -9.83
N THR A 184 -9.56 15.96 -11.10
CA THR A 184 -9.63 14.98 -12.17
C THR A 184 -8.51 13.97 -11.96
N PRO A 185 -8.80 12.66 -11.78
CA PRO A 185 -7.76 11.67 -11.55
C PRO A 185 -6.79 11.72 -12.72
N GLN A 186 -5.54 12.11 -12.46
CA GLN A 186 -4.48 11.87 -13.43
C GLN A 186 -4.36 10.35 -13.55
N PRO A 187 -4.40 9.77 -14.77
CA PRO A 187 -4.20 8.34 -14.94
C PRO A 187 -2.89 7.96 -14.25
N GLN A 188 -2.97 7.08 -13.26
CA GLN A 188 -1.78 6.57 -12.59
C GLN A 188 -0.91 5.93 -13.68
N PRO A 189 0.39 6.23 -13.73
CA PRO A 189 1.26 5.60 -14.70
C PRO A 189 1.15 4.08 -14.50
N LEU A 190 1.00 3.34 -15.59
CA LEU A 190 0.98 1.88 -15.57
C LEU A 190 2.28 1.40 -16.21
N PRO A 191 2.96 0.40 -15.62
CA PRO A 191 4.09 -0.23 -16.28
C PRO A 191 3.64 -0.86 -17.61
N PRO A 192 4.47 -0.83 -18.65
CA PRO A 192 4.20 -1.52 -19.90
C PRO A 192 3.95 -3.02 -19.67
N VAL A 193 3.05 -3.61 -20.44
CA VAL A 193 2.74 -5.04 -20.31
C VAL A 193 3.97 -5.94 -20.51
N SER A 194 4.88 -5.57 -21.41
CA SER A 194 6.16 -6.30 -21.60
C SER A 194 6.97 -6.37 -20.32
N MET A 195 7.07 -5.26 -19.57
CA MET A 195 7.79 -5.21 -18.30
C MET A 195 7.14 -6.10 -17.24
N LEU A 196 5.81 -6.14 -17.19
CA LEU A 196 5.06 -7.03 -16.29
C LEU A 196 5.31 -8.52 -16.63
N LEU A 197 5.35 -8.87 -17.91
CA LEU A 197 5.66 -10.23 -18.37
C LEU A 197 7.12 -10.62 -18.09
N ASP A 198 8.06 -9.67 -18.15
CA ASP A 198 9.46 -9.90 -17.78
C ASP A 198 9.60 -10.18 -16.27
N VAL A 199 8.87 -9.44 -15.44
CA VAL A 199 8.81 -9.70 -13.99
C VAL A 199 8.16 -11.05 -13.70
N ASP A 200 7.08 -11.43 -14.39
CA ASP A 200 6.46 -12.76 -14.30
C ASP A 200 7.45 -13.88 -14.60
N ARG A 201 8.16 -13.78 -15.74
CA ARG A 201 9.16 -14.76 -16.16
C ARG A 201 10.27 -14.89 -15.12
N MET A 202 10.87 -13.76 -14.72
CA MET A 202 11.95 -13.73 -13.72
C MET A 202 11.51 -14.33 -12.38
N TYR A 203 10.29 -14.02 -11.93
CA TYR A 203 9.74 -14.57 -10.71
C TYR A 203 9.62 -16.09 -10.77
N ARG A 204 9.02 -16.63 -11.84
CA ARG A 204 8.79 -18.07 -12.00
C ARG A 204 10.10 -18.85 -12.09
N GLU A 205 11.09 -18.33 -12.82
CA GLU A 205 12.43 -18.94 -12.92
C GLU A 205 13.12 -18.98 -11.55
N LYS A 206 13.16 -17.86 -10.82
CA LYS A 206 13.79 -17.80 -9.50
C LYS A 206 13.04 -18.61 -8.44
N ALA A 207 11.71 -18.66 -8.52
CA ALA A 207 10.88 -19.49 -7.65
C ALA A 207 11.16 -20.98 -7.89
N ALA A 208 11.23 -21.42 -9.16
CA ALA A 208 11.57 -22.80 -9.53
C ALA A 208 12.99 -23.18 -9.12
N ALA A 209 13.95 -22.26 -9.20
CA ALA A 209 15.31 -22.45 -8.71
C ALA A 209 15.43 -22.46 -7.18
N GLY A 210 14.37 -22.12 -6.44
CA GLY A 210 14.36 -22.12 -4.98
C GLY A 210 15.22 -21.04 -4.32
N VAL A 211 15.60 -19.99 -5.07
CA VAL A 211 16.51 -18.93 -4.57
C VAL A 211 15.80 -17.78 -3.85
N LEU A 212 14.47 -17.72 -3.94
CA LEU A 212 13.67 -16.66 -3.33
C LEU A 212 13.38 -16.94 -1.85
N ARG A 213 13.39 -15.88 -1.04
CA ARG A 213 12.92 -15.95 0.34
C ARG A 213 11.42 -16.24 0.37
N LYS A 214 11.01 -17.09 1.31
CA LYS A 214 9.62 -17.52 1.45
C LYS A 214 8.98 -16.91 2.69
N ILE A 215 7.70 -16.60 2.59
CA ILE A 215 6.86 -16.16 3.70
C ILE A 215 5.86 -17.26 4.06
N ALA A 216 5.36 -17.22 5.30
CA ALA A 216 4.33 -18.13 5.79
C ALA A 216 2.98 -17.39 5.81
N PRO A 217 2.20 -17.43 4.71
CA PRO A 217 0.88 -16.80 4.72
C PRO A 217 -0.01 -17.49 5.76
N LYS A 218 -0.87 -16.75 6.45
CA LYS A 218 -1.88 -17.30 7.38
C LYS A 218 -3.04 -17.96 6.64
N ARG A 219 -3.49 -17.33 5.55
CA ARG A 219 -4.57 -17.86 4.69
C ARG A 219 -4.12 -19.14 4.00
N PHE A 220 -4.99 -20.15 4.05
CA PHE A 220 -4.79 -21.45 3.39
C PHE A 220 -3.46 -22.15 3.76
N ASN A 221 -3.01 -21.98 5.02
CA ASN A 221 -1.78 -22.57 5.52
C ASN A 221 -1.93 -23.05 6.98
N PRO A 222 -2.67 -24.15 7.21
CA PRO A 222 -2.94 -24.64 8.56
C PRO A 222 -1.69 -25.03 9.35
N LYS A 223 -0.58 -25.34 8.65
CA LYS A 223 0.70 -25.72 9.25
C LYS A 223 1.62 -24.54 9.55
N GLY A 224 1.30 -23.34 9.05
CA GLY A 224 2.15 -22.16 9.22
C GLY A 224 3.51 -22.26 8.53
N GLU A 225 3.63 -23.06 7.47
CA GLU A 225 4.90 -23.29 6.78
C GLU A 225 5.25 -22.10 5.87
N ALA A 226 6.53 -21.75 5.80
CA ALA A 226 7.02 -20.72 4.87
C ALA A 226 7.17 -21.31 3.46
N TRP A 227 6.11 -21.23 2.65
CA TRP A 227 6.06 -21.84 1.33
C TRP A 227 5.99 -20.85 0.17
N LEU A 228 5.55 -19.60 0.40
CA LEU A 228 5.28 -18.62 -0.66
C LEU A 228 6.52 -17.77 -0.97
N PRO A 229 7.19 -17.95 -2.12
CA PRO A 229 8.36 -17.16 -2.45
C PRO A 229 7.98 -15.72 -2.82
N VAL A 230 8.81 -14.76 -2.41
CA VAL A 230 8.64 -13.33 -2.70
C VAL A 230 9.84 -12.84 -3.49
N LEU A 231 9.56 -12.16 -4.61
CA LEU A 231 10.56 -11.45 -5.40
C LEU A 231 10.36 -9.95 -5.23
N HIS A 232 11.45 -9.24 -4.95
CA HIS A 232 11.55 -7.81 -5.18
C HIS A 232 12.40 -7.56 -6.42
N ALA A 233 11.93 -6.68 -7.29
CA ALA A 233 12.64 -6.30 -8.50
C ALA A 233 12.57 -4.80 -8.72
N ARG A 234 13.57 -4.25 -9.43
CA ARG A 234 13.56 -2.87 -9.89
C ARG A 234 13.84 -2.85 -11.38
N HIS A 235 13.06 -2.07 -12.11
CA HIS A 235 13.27 -1.79 -13.52
C HIS A 235 13.03 -0.29 -13.72
N ASP A 236 14.04 0.45 -14.19
CA ASP A 236 13.99 1.91 -14.27
C ASP A 236 13.56 2.57 -12.94
N ASN A 237 12.45 3.30 -12.97
CA ASN A 237 11.81 3.97 -11.84
C ASN A 237 10.69 3.14 -11.17
N TRP A 238 10.51 1.89 -11.61
CA TRP A 238 9.51 0.97 -11.08
C TRP A 238 10.12 -0.01 -10.08
N HIS A 239 9.42 -0.16 -8.97
CA HIS A 239 9.65 -1.25 -8.05
C HIS A 239 8.52 -2.25 -8.13
N PHE A 240 8.88 -3.53 -8.15
CA PHE A 240 7.95 -4.63 -8.22
C PHE A 240 8.10 -5.54 -7.01
N THR A 241 6.97 -6.07 -6.56
CA THR A 241 6.90 -7.21 -5.65
C THR A 241 6.04 -8.27 -6.30
N ALA A 242 6.57 -9.47 -6.52
CA ALA A 242 5.86 -10.56 -7.16
C ALA A 242 5.86 -11.81 -6.29
N PHE A 243 4.72 -12.49 -6.26
CA PHE A 243 4.54 -13.79 -5.62
C PHE A 243 3.33 -14.52 -6.21
N PHE A 244 3.19 -15.81 -5.91
CA PHE A 244 2.06 -16.60 -6.40
C PHE A 244 0.75 -16.22 -5.69
N SER A 245 -0.36 -16.25 -6.42
CA SER A 245 -1.68 -15.99 -5.84
C SER A 245 -2.01 -17.03 -4.75
N ASN A 246 -2.37 -16.53 -3.57
CA ASN A 246 -2.84 -17.33 -2.43
C ASN A 246 -4.34 -17.08 -2.16
N THR A 247 -5.13 -16.85 -3.22
CA THR A 247 -6.58 -16.66 -3.14
C THR A 247 -7.32 -17.99 -3.16
N ARG A 248 -8.56 -18.04 -2.65
CA ARG A 248 -9.35 -19.28 -2.63
C ARG A 248 -9.52 -19.84 -4.04
N LEU A 249 -9.84 -18.98 -5.00
CA LEU A 249 -10.02 -19.34 -6.40
C LEU A 249 -8.75 -19.96 -6.99
N ALA A 250 -7.57 -19.43 -6.66
CA ALA A 250 -6.31 -20.02 -7.11
C ALA A 250 -6.10 -21.44 -6.54
N HIS A 251 -6.48 -21.69 -5.29
CA HIS A 251 -6.44 -23.03 -4.68
C HIS A 251 -7.45 -23.98 -5.32
N GLU A 252 -8.71 -23.56 -5.45
CA GLU A 252 -9.79 -24.37 -6.05
C GLU A 252 -9.49 -24.77 -7.49
N LEU A 253 -8.85 -23.89 -8.26
CA LEU A 253 -8.45 -24.15 -9.64
C LEU A 253 -7.07 -24.81 -9.79
N ALA A 254 -6.38 -25.11 -8.67
CA ALA A 254 -5.00 -25.59 -8.65
C ALA A 254 -4.03 -24.71 -9.46
N ARG A 255 -4.18 -23.39 -9.34
CA ARG A 255 -3.39 -22.33 -10.02
C ARG A 255 -2.47 -21.55 -9.11
N THR A 256 -2.25 -22.00 -7.87
CA THR A 256 -1.35 -21.39 -6.89
C THR A 256 0.13 -21.39 -7.27
N SER A 257 0.52 -22.04 -8.37
CA SER A 257 1.85 -21.98 -8.96
C SER A 257 1.85 -21.43 -10.40
N ASP A 258 0.70 -20.94 -10.86
CA ASP A 258 0.48 -20.40 -12.20
C ASP A 258 0.15 -18.91 -12.17
N TRP A 259 -0.73 -18.50 -11.26
CA TRP A 259 -1.15 -17.10 -11.16
C TRP A 259 -0.12 -16.31 -10.34
N VAL A 260 0.47 -15.30 -10.97
CA VAL A 260 1.47 -14.44 -10.35
C VAL A 260 0.84 -13.08 -10.10
N VAL A 261 0.79 -12.68 -8.83
CA VAL A 261 0.34 -11.34 -8.44
C VAL A 261 1.57 -10.44 -8.42
N ILE A 262 1.51 -9.34 -9.16
CA ILE A 262 2.59 -8.35 -9.26
C ILE A 262 2.06 -7.03 -8.73
N TYR A 263 2.66 -6.55 -7.65
CA TYR A 263 2.52 -5.17 -7.19
C TYR A 263 3.60 -4.34 -7.86
N PHE A 264 3.24 -3.15 -8.31
CA PHE A 264 4.15 -2.23 -8.95
C PHE A 264 3.96 -0.83 -8.37
N GLN A 265 5.06 -0.11 -8.22
CA GLN A 265 5.06 1.23 -7.68
C GLN A 265 6.15 2.05 -8.36
N ALA A 266 5.76 3.15 -8.99
CA ALA A 266 6.69 4.17 -9.43
C ALA A 266 7.09 5.05 -8.23
N GLU A 267 8.27 5.65 -8.28
CA GLU A 267 8.73 6.53 -7.22
C GLU A 267 7.71 7.64 -6.91
N GLY A 268 7.36 7.76 -5.64
CA GLY A 268 6.41 8.77 -5.17
C GLY A 268 4.96 8.56 -5.62
N GLN A 269 4.62 7.45 -6.28
CA GLN A 269 3.24 7.09 -6.68
C GLN A 269 2.63 6.04 -5.75
N PRO A 270 1.29 5.88 -5.74
CA PRO A 270 0.63 4.76 -5.05
C PRO A 270 1.06 3.40 -5.62
N GLU A 271 0.91 2.35 -4.81
CA GLU A 271 1.10 0.98 -5.28
C GLU A 271 -0.12 0.56 -6.13
N GLY A 272 0.15 0.07 -7.33
CA GLY A 272 -0.82 -0.65 -8.17
C GLY A 272 -0.53 -2.14 -8.17
N ARG A 273 -1.42 -2.93 -8.76
CA ARG A 273 -1.23 -4.37 -8.91
C ARG A 273 -1.90 -4.90 -10.16
N CYS A 274 -1.43 -6.07 -10.59
CA CYS A 274 -2.06 -6.88 -11.62
C CYS A 274 -1.79 -8.36 -11.38
N THR A 275 -2.55 -9.23 -12.05
CA THR A 275 -2.33 -10.68 -12.02
C THR A 275 -1.96 -11.16 -13.41
N VAL A 276 -0.84 -11.89 -13.51
CA VAL A 276 -0.43 -12.59 -14.72
C VAL A 276 -0.86 -14.04 -14.61
N VAL A 277 -1.54 -14.54 -15.66
CA VAL A 277 -2.06 -15.90 -15.71
C VAL A 277 -1.69 -16.57 -17.02
N THR A 278 -1.75 -17.89 -17.06
CA THR A 278 -1.73 -18.61 -18.33
C THR A 278 -3.15 -18.59 -18.89
N GLU A 279 -3.33 -18.01 -20.06
CA GLU A 279 -4.63 -17.97 -20.73
C GLU A 279 -5.05 -19.39 -21.11
N THR A 280 -6.31 -19.73 -20.87
CA THR A 280 -6.84 -21.08 -21.08
C THR A 280 -7.74 -21.17 -22.32
N ARG A 281 -8.20 -20.03 -22.85
CA ARG A 281 -9.16 -19.99 -23.96
C ARG A 281 -8.83 -18.84 -24.92
N GLY A 282 -9.37 -18.92 -26.14
CA GLY A 282 -9.23 -17.86 -27.13
C GLY A 282 -7.84 -17.83 -27.81
N PRO A 283 -7.54 -16.76 -28.57
CA PRO A 283 -6.36 -16.69 -29.43
C PRO A 283 -5.02 -16.69 -28.66
N MET A 284 -5.04 -16.31 -27.39
CA MET A 284 -3.87 -16.28 -26.52
C MET A 284 -3.70 -17.57 -25.68
N ALA A 285 -4.50 -18.62 -25.93
CA ALA A 285 -4.45 -19.85 -25.15
C ALA A 285 -3.02 -20.43 -25.06
N GLY A 286 -2.58 -20.75 -23.85
CA GLY A 286 -1.23 -21.22 -23.54
C GLY A 286 -0.19 -20.11 -23.33
N LYS A 287 -0.50 -18.84 -23.66
CA LYS A 287 0.39 -17.70 -23.43
C LYS A 287 0.17 -17.07 -22.05
N ARG A 288 1.17 -16.32 -21.58
CA ARG A 288 1.09 -15.52 -20.36
C ARG A 288 0.44 -14.18 -20.66
N VAL A 289 -0.66 -13.88 -19.96
CA VAL A 289 -1.43 -12.66 -20.17
C VAL A 289 -1.58 -11.89 -18.87
N VAL A 290 -1.55 -10.55 -18.95
CA VAL A 290 -1.90 -9.68 -17.83
C VAL A 290 -3.42 -9.52 -17.82
N ARG A 291 -4.08 -9.98 -16.76
CA ARG A 291 -5.55 -9.92 -16.68
C ARG A 291 -6.07 -8.49 -16.81
N GLY A 292 -7.06 -8.29 -17.67
CA GLY A 292 -7.68 -7.01 -17.96
C GLY A 292 -6.86 -6.09 -18.87
N ARG A 293 -5.74 -6.57 -19.40
CA ARG A 293 -4.87 -5.86 -20.35
C ARG A 293 -4.45 -6.76 -21.52
N GLU A 294 -5.31 -7.73 -21.86
CA GLU A 294 -5.09 -8.70 -22.93
C GLU A 294 -5.03 -8.03 -24.31
N ASP A 295 -5.85 -7.00 -24.54
CA ASP A 295 -5.92 -6.28 -25.82
C ASP A 295 -4.61 -5.51 -26.12
N GLU A 296 -3.95 -4.98 -25.07
CA GLU A 296 -2.65 -4.30 -25.20
C GLU A 296 -1.53 -5.26 -25.63
N GLN A 297 -1.67 -6.56 -25.36
CA GLN A 297 -0.73 -7.58 -25.81
C GLN A 297 -0.95 -7.97 -27.27
N GLN A 298 -2.22 -8.09 -27.69
CA GLN A 298 -2.58 -8.45 -29.06
C GLN A 298 -2.12 -7.39 -30.07
N LEU A 299 -2.11 -6.11 -29.69
CA LEU A 299 -1.65 -5.00 -30.54
C LEU A 299 -0.13 -4.99 -30.82
N LYS A 300 0.67 -5.83 -30.15
CA LYS A 300 2.15 -5.81 -30.25
C LYS A 300 2.77 -7.07 -30.87
N GLU A 301 2.02 -8.13 -31.13
CA GLU A 301 2.51 -9.26 -31.92
C GLU A 301 2.26 -8.95 -33.42
N PRO A 302 3.29 -8.71 -34.25
CA PRO A 302 3.09 -8.66 -35.69
C PRO A 302 2.70 -10.06 -36.19
N VAL A 303 1.72 -10.09 -37.10
CA VAL A 303 1.30 -11.27 -37.86
C VAL A 303 2.47 -11.88 -38.62
#